data_AF-A0A5B7BBD1-F1
#
_entry.id   AF-A0A5B7BBD1-F1
#
_cell.length_a   1.000
_cell.length_b   1.000
_cell.length_c   1.000
_cell.angle_alpha   90.00
_cell.angle_beta   90.00
_cell.angle_gamma   90.00
#
_symmetry.space_group_name_H-M   'P 1'
#
loop_
_entity.id
_entity.type
_entity.pdbx_description
1 polymer ?
#
loop_
_entity_poly.entity_id
_entity_poly.type
_entity_poly.pdbx_seq_one_letter_code
_entity_poly.pdbx_strand_id
1 'polypeptide(L)'
;TRLEIYIDIVYSKNAGKDIPMLSVIDNGHGMTHQEIVRMISFGHKQPDADDPHRIGRFGIGFKTGAMRLGKDALVLTQTAHSRSIAFLSQSLNEGKDNLEIPIVSYHRQGQFMEVDTSVQSEALAKYNLRAIKKFSPFNKYLIG
;
A
#
# COMPACT_ATOMS: atom_id res chain seq x y z
N THR A 1 8.78 -16.93 -15.03
CA THR A 1 7.89 -15.92 -15.66
C THR A 1 8.59 -14.59 -15.62
N ARG A 2 8.56 -13.79 -16.69
CA ARG A 2 9.21 -12.48 -16.72
C ARG A 2 8.34 -11.47 -15.96
N LEU A 3 8.95 -10.70 -15.06
CA LEU A 3 8.28 -9.59 -14.38
C LEU A 3 7.97 -8.50 -15.40
N GLU A 4 6.72 -8.04 -15.42
CA GLU A 4 6.27 -6.90 -16.21
C GLU A 4 5.96 -5.74 -15.27
N ILE A 5 6.34 -4.53 -15.68
CA ILE A 5 6.10 -3.30 -14.93
C ILE A 5 5.53 -2.28 -15.91
N TYR A 6 4.37 -1.74 -15.56
CA TYR A 6 3.66 -0.71 -16.30
C TYR A 6 3.72 0.57 -15.49
N ILE A 7 4.12 1.66 -16.14
CA ILE A 7 4.22 2.99 -15.52
C ILE A 7 3.37 3.94 -16.35
N ASP A 8 2.46 4.64 -15.69
CA ASP A 8 1.56 5.58 -16.35
C ASP A 8 1.25 6.78 -15.45
N ILE A 9 0.84 7.88 -16.06
CA ILE A 9 0.30 9.04 -15.35
C ILE A 9 -1.22 8.99 -15.50
N VAL A 10 -1.90 8.75 -14.38
CA VAL A 10 -3.36 8.75 -14.32
C VAL A 10 -3.84 9.99 -13.59
N TYR A 11 -5.04 10.46 -13.90
CA TYR A 11 -5.62 11.63 -13.26
C TYR A 11 -6.80 11.19 -12.40
N SER A 12 -6.80 11.58 -11.12
CA SER A 12 -7.98 11.41 -10.27
C SER A 12 -8.70 12.73 -10.06
N LYS A 13 -10.03 12.67 -10.15
CA LYS A 13 -10.91 13.81 -9.86
C LYS A 13 -11.17 13.89 -8.37
N ASN A 14 -10.65 14.91 -7.72
CA ASN A 14 -10.98 15.22 -6.33
C ASN A 14 -11.42 16.68 -6.22
N ALA A 15 -12.61 16.92 -5.65
CA ALA A 15 -13.17 18.27 -5.44
C ALA A 15 -13.11 19.19 -6.68
N GLY A 16 -13.33 18.62 -7.88
CA GLY A 16 -13.33 19.38 -9.14
C GLY A 16 -11.95 19.71 -9.72
N LYS A 17 -10.87 19.18 -9.13
CA LYS A 17 -9.50 19.27 -9.68
C LYS A 17 -9.00 17.90 -10.12
N ASP A 18 -8.33 17.87 -11.28
CA ASP A 18 -7.60 16.71 -11.74
C ASP A 18 -6.25 16.67 -11.02
N ILE A 19 -6.04 15.64 -10.20
CA ILE A 19 -4.80 15.38 -9.48
C ILE A 19 -4.01 14.36 -10.29
N PRO A 20 -2.82 14.72 -10.83
CA PRO A 20 -1.96 13.75 -11.48
C PRO A 20 -1.41 12.75 -10.46
N MET A 21 -1.43 11.46 -10.80
CA MET A 21 -0.91 10.37 -10.00
C MET A 21 0.02 9.52 -10.87
N LEU A 22 1.20 9.22 -10.34
CA LEU A 22 2.08 8.23 -10.95
C LEU A 22 1.61 6.82 -10.53
N SER A 23 1.21 6.02 -11.50
CA SER A 23 0.83 4.62 -11.31
C SER A 23 1.99 3.71 -11.69
N VAL A 24 2.35 2.79 -10.81
CA VAL A 24 3.32 1.73 -11.07
C VAL A 24 2.65 0.41 -10.75
N ILE A 25 2.49 -0.45 -11.76
CA ILE A 25 1.76 -1.71 -11.66
C ILE A 25 2.68 -2.83 -12.14
N ASP A 26 2.87 -3.85 -11.31
CA ASP A 26 3.59 -5.05 -11.68
C ASP A 26 2.71 -6.31 -11.58
N ASN A 27 3.13 -7.37 -12.27
CA ASN A 27 2.48 -8.69 -12.25
C ASN A 27 3.20 -9.70 -11.34
N GLY A 28 3.91 -9.23 -10.32
CA GLY A 28 4.61 -10.05 -9.35
C GLY A 28 3.67 -10.85 -8.44
N HIS A 29 4.26 -11.52 -7.45
CA HIS A 29 3.53 -12.39 -6.52
C HIS A 29 2.72 -11.63 -5.45
N GLY A 30 2.87 -10.31 -5.40
CA GLY A 30 2.30 -9.46 -4.36
C GLY A 30 2.95 -9.66 -3.00
N MET A 31 2.23 -9.21 -1.97
CA MET A 31 2.63 -9.20 -0.56
C MET A 31 1.46 -9.63 0.31
N THR A 32 1.76 -10.50 1.26
CA THR A 32 0.92 -10.81 2.43
C THR A 32 0.83 -9.61 3.38
N HIS A 33 -0.07 -9.68 4.37
CA HIS A 33 -0.17 -8.65 5.41
C HIS A 33 1.18 -8.37 6.10
N GLN A 34 1.91 -9.43 6.48
CA GLN A 34 3.20 -9.29 7.17
C GLN A 34 4.27 -8.64 6.28
N GLU A 35 4.28 -8.97 4.98
CA GLU A 35 5.22 -8.41 4.02
C GLU A 35 4.94 -6.94 3.73
N ILE A 36 3.67 -6.53 3.58
CA ILE A 36 3.34 -5.12 3.38
C ILE A 36 3.64 -4.31 4.65
N VAL A 37 3.36 -4.84 5.84
CA VAL A 37 3.76 -4.23 7.13
C VAL A 37 5.27 -4.03 7.18
N ARG A 38 6.04 -5.07 6.86
CA ARG A 38 7.51 -4.98 6.79
C ARG A 38 7.97 -3.94 5.77
N MET A 39 7.32 -3.90 4.61
CA MET A 39 7.63 -2.96 3.53
C MET A 39 7.39 -1.51 3.93
N ILE A 40 6.40 -1.20 4.77
CA ILE A 40 6.13 0.16 5.24
C ILE A 40 6.92 0.53 6.52
N SER A 41 7.22 -0.41 7.41
CA SER A 41 7.92 -0.14 8.67
C SER A 41 9.39 0.26 8.47
N PHE A 42 9.88 1.20 9.27
CA PHE A 42 11.28 1.63 9.27
C PHE A 42 12.16 0.63 10.06
N GLY A 43 13.38 0.37 9.58
CA GLY A 43 14.40 -0.33 10.37
C GLY A 43 14.39 -1.87 10.31
N HIS A 44 13.67 -2.49 9.38
CA HIS A 44 13.75 -3.95 9.22
C HIS A 44 15.01 -4.38 8.47
N LYS A 45 15.86 -5.16 9.14
CA LYS A 45 16.93 -5.90 8.48
C LYS A 45 16.30 -6.92 7.53
N GLN A 46 16.68 -6.87 6.26
CA GLN A 46 16.41 -7.99 5.36
C GLN A 46 17.22 -9.21 5.85
N PRO A 47 16.80 -10.45 5.52
CA PRO A 47 17.61 -11.62 5.83
C PRO A 47 19.04 -11.41 5.32
N ASP A 48 20.05 -11.76 6.12
CA ASP A 48 21.49 -11.63 5.80
C ASP A 48 21.93 -12.49 4.60
N ALA A 49 21.00 -13.18 3.94
CA ALA A 49 21.25 -13.91 2.71
C ALA A 49 21.45 -12.91 1.57
N ASP A 50 22.71 -12.71 1.20
CA ASP A 50 23.12 -11.94 0.03
C ASP A 50 22.63 -12.67 -1.23
N ASP A 51 21.40 -12.37 -1.65
CA ASP A 51 20.85 -12.86 -2.91
C ASP A 51 21.39 -11.97 -4.05
N PRO A 52 22.30 -12.46 -4.90
CA PRO A 52 22.89 -11.68 -5.98
C PRO A 52 21.86 -11.25 -7.03
N HIS A 53 20.67 -11.87 -7.05
CA HIS A 53 19.57 -11.52 -7.95
C HIS A 53 18.61 -10.49 -7.34
N ARG A 54 18.82 -10.05 -6.09
CA ARG A 54 17.98 -9.06 -5.40
C ARG A 54 18.64 -7.68 -5.40
N ILE A 55 18.02 -6.74 -6.12
CA ILE A 55 18.47 -5.34 -6.16
C ILE A 55 18.30 -4.63 -4.80
N GLY A 56 17.13 -4.81 -4.17
CA GLY A 56 16.77 -4.06 -2.97
C GLY A 56 17.33 -4.70 -1.70
N ARG A 57 18.38 -4.11 -1.10
CA ARG A 57 19.06 -4.60 0.11
C ARG A 57 18.60 -3.96 1.42
N PHE A 58 18.25 -2.68 1.39
CA PHE A 58 18.07 -1.87 2.61
C PHE A 58 16.63 -1.73 3.09
N GLY A 59 15.64 -2.14 2.30
CA GLY A 59 14.21 -2.05 2.69
C GLY A 59 13.64 -0.62 2.81
N ILE A 60 14.39 0.41 2.39
CA ILE A 60 13.96 1.82 2.46
C ILE A 60 13.57 2.43 1.10
N GLY A 61 13.94 1.78 -0.02
CA GLY A 61 13.82 2.37 -1.36
C GLY A 61 12.40 2.79 -1.75
N PHE A 62 11.38 2.01 -1.38
CA PHE A 62 9.99 2.40 -1.60
C PHE A 62 9.64 3.68 -0.84
N LYS A 63 9.91 3.73 0.48
CA LYS A 63 9.55 4.86 1.34
C LYS A 63 10.22 6.15 0.86
N THR A 64 11.52 6.10 0.60
CA THR A 64 12.29 7.28 0.18
C THR A 64 11.92 7.72 -1.23
N GLY A 65 11.77 6.78 -2.17
CA GLY A 65 11.37 7.07 -3.55
C GLY A 65 9.96 7.63 -3.64
N ALA A 66 8.98 6.96 -3.03
CA ALA A 66 7.59 7.39 -3.05
C ALA A 66 7.41 8.77 -2.40
N MET A 67 8.00 9.00 -1.22
CA MET A 67 7.91 10.29 -0.53
C MET A 67 8.74 11.40 -1.18
N ARG A 68 9.66 11.05 -2.10
CA ARG A 68 10.36 12.03 -2.93
C ARG A 68 9.51 12.48 -4.13
N LEU A 69 8.69 11.58 -4.67
CA LEU A 69 7.85 11.80 -5.85
C LEU A 69 6.51 12.46 -5.51
N GLY A 70 5.94 12.17 -4.34
CA GLY A 70 4.64 12.71 -3.94
C GLY A 70 4.46 12.80 -2.42
N LYS A 71 3.50 13.63 -2.01
CA LYS A 71 3.12 13.82 -0.59
C LYS A 71 2.47 12.56 0.00
N ASP A 72 1.79 11.80 -0.85
CA ASP A 72 0.97 10.64 -0.47
C ASP A 72 1.17 9.49 -1.46
N ALA A 73 1.19 8.26 -0.95
CA ALA A 73 1.34 7.03 -1.74
C ALA A 73 0.36 5.96 -1.25
N LEU A 74 -0.38 5.36 -2.19
CA LEU A 74 -1.26 4.23 -1.95
C LEU A 74 -0.64 2.97 -2.56
N VAL A 75 -0.55 1.90 -1.76
CA VAL A 75 -0.07 0.60 -2.21
C VAL A 75 -1.23 -0.38 -2.18
N LEU A 76 -1.54 -0.92 -3.35
CA LEU A 76 -2.46 -2.04 -3.52
C LEU A 76 -1.63 -3.28 -3.85
N THR A 77 -1.87 -4.36 -3.13
CA THR A 77 -1.16 -5.62 -3.34
C THR A 77 -2.12 -6.79 -3.29
N GLN A 78 -1.86 -7.81 -4.11
CA GLN A 78 -2.66 -9.02 -4.17
C GLN A 78 -1.74 -10.24 -4.28
N THR A 79 -1.97 -11.22 -3.42
CA THR A 79 -1.44 -12.58 -3.57
C THR A 79 -2.56 -13.51 -4.06
N ALA A 80 -2.26 -14.81 -4.20
CA ALA A 80 -3.30 -15.81 -4.46
C ALA A 80 -4.38 -15.83 -3.37
N HIS A 81 -4.02 -15.54 -2.11
CA HIS A 81 -4.87 -15.75 -0.94
C HIS A 81 -5.25 -14.47 -0.20
N SER A 82 -4.65 -13.33 -0.51
CA SER A 82 -4.86 -12.08 0.24
C SER A 82 -4.84 -10.85 -0.65
N ARG A 83 -5.45 -9.77 -0.17
CA ARG A 83 -5.30 -8.41 -0.70
C ARG A 83 -5.01 -7.46 0.45
N SER A 84 -4.14 -6.51 0.23
CA SER A 84 -3.88 -5.47 1.22
C SER A 84 -3.79 -4.10 0.57
N ILE A 85 -4.18 -3.10 1.34
CA ILE A 85 -4.09 -1.69 1.03
C ILE A 85 -3.25 -1.07 2.12
N ALA A 86 -2.19 -0.34 1.77
CA ALA A 86 -1.45 0.49 2.71
C ALA A 86 -1.38 1.94 2.21
N PHE A 87 -1.49 2.89 3.12
CA PHE A 87 -1.50 4.31 2.78
C PHE A 87 -0.43 5.07 3.53
N LEU A 88 0.64 5.42 2.82
CA LEU A 88 1.74 6.23 3.33
C LEU A 88 1.46 7.69 2.95
N SER A 89 1.02 8.49 3.91
CA SER A 89 0.50 9.83 3.62
C SER A 89 1.04 10.87 4.58
N GLN A 90 1.72 11.90 4.05
CA GLN A 90 2.09 13.06 4.85
C GLN A 90 0.85 13.92 5.13
N SER A 91 -0.14 13.95 4.23
CA SER A 91 -1.39 14.70 4.42
C SER A 91 -2.23 14.15 5.59
N LEU A 92 -2.30 12.83 5.77
CA LEU A 92 -2.96 12.18 6.91
C LEU A 92 -2.26 12.48 8.24
N ASN A 93 -0.94 12.62 8.21
CA ASN A 93 -0.09 12.75 9.38
C ASN A 93 0.31 14.20 9.69
N GLU A 94 -0.24 15.16 8.95
CA GLU A 94 0.02 16.58 9.15
C GLU A 94 -0.46 17.01 10.55
N GLY A 95 0.47 17.52 11.35
CA GLY A 95 0.21 17.94 12.73
C GLY A 95 0.05 16.81 13.76
N LYS A 96 0.39 15.56 13.41
CA LYS A 96 0.43 14.45 14.36
C LYS A 96 1.84 14.24 14.91
N ASP A 97 1.96 13.99 16.20
CA ASP A 97 3.23 13.62 16.83
C ASP A 97 3.69 12.20 16.46
N ASN A 98 2.72 11.31 16.21
CA ASN A 98 2.96 9.91 15.88
C ASN A 98 2.55 9.59 14.44
N LEU A 99 3.41 8.86 13.73
CA LEU A 99 3.15 8.41 12.37
C LEU A 99 2.10 7.30 12.37
N GLU A 100 1.02 7.54 11.64
CA GLU A 100 -0.04 6.57 11.36
C GLU A 100 0.05 6.10 9.91
N ILE A 101 0.05 4.78 9.70
CA ILE A 101 0.02 4.17 8.36
C ILE A 101 -1.16 3.21 8.32
N PRO A 102 -2.33 3.65 7.79
CA PRO A 102 -3.49 2.79 7.65
C PRO A 102 -3.18 1.59 6.75
N ILE A 103 -3.46 0.39 7.26
CA ILE A 103 -3.44 -0.85 6.48
C ILE A 103 -4.78 -1.53 6.60
N VAL A 104 -5.28 -2.06 5.49
CA VAL A 104 -6.48 -2.88 5.46
C VAL A 104 -6.15 -4.14 4.69
N SER A 105 -6.32 -5.29 5.33
CA SER A 105 -6.06 -6.60 4.73
C SER A 105 -7.32 -7.44 4.65
N TYR A 106 -7.39 -8.19 3.58
CA TYR A 106 -8.46 -9.09 3.24
C TYR A 106 -7.86 -10.46 2.93
N HIS A 107 -8.57 -11.51 3.32
CA HIS A 107 -8.23 -12.88 2.98
C HIS A 107 -9.29 -13.44 2.02
N ARG A 108 -8.88 -14.40 1.20
CA ARG A 108 -9.78 -15.06 0.26
C ARG A 108 -10.56 -16.16 0.99
N GLN A 109 -11.89 -16.06 0.94
CA GLN A 109 -12.80 -17.11 1.39
C GLN A 109 -13.64 -17.57 0.19
N GLY A 110 -13.28 -18.72 -0.38
CA GLY A 110 -13.88 -19.20 -1.62
C GLY A 110 -13.67 -18.23 -2.79
N GLN A 111 -14.76 -17.68 -3.31
CA GLN A 111 -14.73 -16.69 -4.41
C GLN A 111 -14.74 -15.23 -3.93
N PHE A 112 -14.87 -14.99 -2.62
CA PHE A 112 -15.00 -13.65 -2.05
C PHE A 112 -13.75 -13.25 -1.26
N MET A 113 -13.61 -11.94 -1.04
CA MET A 113 -12.59 -11.37 -0.17
C MET A 113 -13.28 -10.84 1.08
N GLU A 114 -12.85 -11.31 2.24
CA GLU A 114 -13.36 -10.86 3.54
C GLU A 114 -12.27 -10.14 4.31
N VAL A 115 -12.66 -9.21 5.19
CA VAL A 115 -11.70 -8.55 6.08
C VAL A 115 -10.98 -9.62 6.89
N ASP A 116 -9.65 -9.57 6.91
CA ASP A 116 -8.85 -10.55 7.63
C ASP A 116 -8.83 -10.22 9.12
N THR A 117 -9.73 -10.86 9.89
CA THR A 117 -9.85 -10.64 11.32
C THR A 117 -8.72 -11.26 12.15
N SER A 118 -7.85 -12.08 11.53
CA SER A 118 -6.69 -12.67 12.19
C SER A 118 -5.53 -11.68 12.35
N VAL A 119 -5.47 -10.65 11.52
CA VAL A 119 -4.41 -9.63 11.53
C VAL A 119 -4.89 -8.24 11.95
N GLN A 120 -6.20 -7.98 11.94
CA GLN A 120 -6.79 -6.69 12.33
C GLN A 120 -8.22 -6.86 12.84
N SER A 121 -8.66 -6.01 13.78
CA SER A 121 -10.08 -5.99 14.16
C SER A 121 -10.95 -5.33 13.07
N GLU A 122 -12.23 -5.68 12.99
CA GLU A 122 -13.16 -5.02 12.07
C GLU A 122 -13.27 -3.51 12.33
N ALA A 123 -13.22 -3.10 13.60
CA ALA A 123 -13.23 -1.70 13.99
C ALA A 123 -12.00 -0.95 13.45
N LEU A 124 -10.81 -1.56 13.58
CA LEU A 124 -9.56 -1.00 13.04
C LEU A 124 -9.59 -0.96 11.51
N ALA A 125 -10.07 -2.03 10.86
CA ALA A 125 -10.24 -2.09 9.41
C ALA A 125 -11.13 -0.93 8.91
N LYS A 126 -12.27 -0.73 9.58
CA LYS A 126 -13.24 0.33 9.24
C LYS A 126 -12.66 1.72 9.50
N TYR A 127 -11.91 1.91 10.58
CA TYR A 127 -11.20 3.15 10.85
C TYR A 127 -10.16 3.46 9.77
N ASN A 128 -9.30 2.50 9.44
CA ASN A 128 -8.26 2.63 8.41
C ASN A 128 -8.88 2.91 7.03
N LEU A 129 -9.94 2.20 6.65
CA LEU A 129 -10.67 2.46 5.41
C LEU A 129 -11.26 3.87 5.35
N ARG A 130 -11.77 4.39 6.49
CA ARG A 130 -12.28 5.77 6.56
C ARG A 130 -11.15 6.79 6.39
N ALA A 131 -10.00 6.57 7.02
CA ALA A 131 -8.82 7.41 6.85
C ALA A 131 -8.37 7.44 5.38
N ILE A 132 -8.22 6.26 4.76
CA ILE A 132 -7.82 6.14 3.34
C ILE A 132 -8.83 6.87 2.44
N LYS A 133 -10.14 6.66 2.62
CA LYS A 133 -11.15 7.32 1.79
C LYS A 133 -11.19 8.84 1.95
N LYS A 134 -10.83 9.35 3.14
CA LYS A 134 -10.83 10.79 3.42
C LYS A 134 -9.62 11.49 2.82
N PHE A 135 -8.45 10.84 2.84
CA PHE A 135 -7.17 11.47 2.51
C PHE A 135 -6.55 10.97 1.20
N SER A 136 -7.11 9.93 0.57
CA SER A 136 -6.71 9.48 -0.76
C SER A 136 -7.74 9.90 -1.80
N PRO A 137 -7.32 10.05 -3.08
CA PRO A 137 -8.23 10.39 -4.16
C PRO A 137 -9.12 9.21 -4.61
N PHE A 138 -9.04 8.07 -3.93
CA PHE A 138 -9.80 6.88 -4.24
C PHE A 138 -11.08 6.81 -3.40
N ASN A 139 -12.23 6.90 -4.07
CA ASN A 139 -13.54 6.74 -3.46
C ASN A 139 -14.03 5.28 -3.56
N LYS A 140 -15.24 5.01 -3.02
CA LYS A 140 -15.85 3.67 -2.90
C LYS A 140 -15.86 2.84 -4.20
N TYR A 141 -15.68 3.46 -5.37
CA TYR A 141 -15.76 2.79 -6.68
C TYR A 141 -14.41 2.39 -7.28
N LEU A 142 -13.28 2.78 -6.67
CA LEU A 142 -11.93 2.42 -7.12
C LEU A 142 -11.16 1.57 -6.09
N ILE A 143 -11.76 1.29 -4.94
CA ILE A 143 -11.20 0.44 -3.88
C ILE A 143 -12.20 -0.66 -3.54
N GLY A 144 -12.40 -1.61 -4.47
CA GLY A 144 -13.13 -2.86 -4.22
C GLY A 144 -14.64 -2.73 -4.05
#